data_AF-A0A059TNP7-F1
#
_entry.id   AF-A0A059TNP7-F1
#
_cell.length_a   1.000
_cell.length_b   1.000
_cell.length_c   1.000
_cell.angle_alpha   90.00
_cell.angle_beta   90.00
_cell.angle_gamma   90.00
#
_symmetry.space_group_name_H-M   'P 1'
#
loop_
_entity.id
_entity.type
_entity.pdbx_description
1 polymer ?
#
loop_
_entity_poly.entity_id
_entity_poly.type
_entity_poly.pdbx_seq_one_letter_code
_entity_poly.pdbx_strand_id
1 'polypeptide(L)'
;MVNRISWFSPVDYEIMLFYEDHDIAVTAKSIAANIDYHRQYVNKRMRVLEDAGLFSNEEGIYELTEFGREFLAGNVDEDELPEP
;
A
#
# COMPACT_ATOMS: atom_id res chain seq x y z
N MET A 1 0.67 6.05 -21.59
CA MET A 1 -0.45 5.20 -21.13
C MET A 1 -0.06 4.78 -19.74
N VAL A 2 -0.81 5.17 -18.71
CA VAL A 2 -0.51 4.71 -17.34
C VAL A 2 -0.96 3.26 -17.31
N ASN A 3 -0.02 2.33 -17.19
CA ASN A 3 -0.39 0.94 -16.94
C ASN A 3 -1.02 0.89 -15.54
N ARG A 4 -2.05 0.07 -15.39
CA ARG A 4 -2.70 -0.11 -14.10
C ARG A 4 -2.42 -1.53 -13.68
N ILE A 5 -1.86 -1.68 -12.49
CA ILE A 5 -1.70 -2.98 -11.84
C ILE A 5 -3.06 -3.64 -11.74
N SER A 6 -3.16 -4.86 -12.29
CA SER A 6 -4.43 -5.58 -12.53
C SER A 6 -5.28 -5.76 -11.27
N TRP A 7 -4.62 -5.95 -10.13
CA TRP A 7 -5.23 -6.25 -8.84
C TRP A 7 -5.31 -5.03 -7.89
N PHE A 8 -4.76 -3.87 -8.29
CA PHE A 8 -4.92 -2.64 -7.53
C PHE A 8 -6.37 -2.15 -7.59
N SER A 9 -6.90 -1.81 -6.42
CA SER A 9 -8.12 -1.03 -6.24
C SER A 9 -7.77 0.47 -6.22
N PRO A 10 -8.71 1.38 -6.55
CA PRO A 10 -8.48 2.83 -6.41
C PRO A 10 -7.91 3.26 -5.06
N VAL A 11 -8.36 2.65 -3.96
CA VAL A 11 -7.86 2.98 -2.62
C VAL A 11 -6.39 2.60 -2.40
N ASP A 12 -5.85 1.64 -3.14
CA ASP A 12 -4.45 1.26 -2.96
C ASP A 12 -3.53 2.37 -3.44
N TYR A 13 -3.89 3.05 -4.52
CA TYR A 13 -3.16 4.24 -4.97
C TYR A 13 -3.18 5.34 -3.91
N GLU A 14 -4.32 5.56 -3.25
CA GLU A 14 -4.45 6.55 -2.17
C GLU A 14 -3.62 6.15 -0.93
N ILE A 15 -3.55 4.85 -0.62
CA ILE A 15 -2.66 4.32 0.42
C ILE A 15 -1.20 4.56 0.03
N MET A 16 -0.80 4.23 -1.20
CA MET A 16 0.57 4.39 -1.68
C MET A 16 0.98 5.87 -1.68
N LEU A 17 0.11 6.78 -2.13
CA LEU A 17 0.32 8.23 -2.07
C LEU A 17 0.47 8.73 -0.63
N PHE A 18 -0.36 8.25 0.29
CA PHE A 18 -0.24 8.58 1.72
C PHE A 18 1.15 8.21 2.25
N TYR A 19 1.71 7.06 1.85
CA TYR A 19 3.02 6.61 2.28
C TYR A 19 4.19 7.26 1.51
N GLU A 20 3.97 7.70 0.27
CA GLU A 20 4.94 8.51 -0.48
C GLU A 20 5.16 9.86 0.24
N ASP A 21 4.08 10.49 0.71
CA ASP A 21 4.15 11.73 1.50
C ASP A 21 4.60 11.47 2.95
N HIS A 22 4.37 10.26 3.47
CA HIS A 22 4.57 9.90 4.87
C HIS A 22 5.16 8.47 5.04
N ASP A 23 6.48 8.33 4.95
CA ASP A 23 7.17 7.06 5.25
C ASP A 23 7.23 6.81 6.77
N ILE A 24 6.11 6.32 7.33
CA ILE A 24 5.91 6.10 8.77
C ILE A 24 5.18 4.78 9.07
N ALA A 25 5.39 4.23 10.26
CA ALA A 25 4.65 3.06 10.74
C ALA A 25 3.31 3.46 11.37
N VAL A 26 2.17 3.05 10.78
CA VAL A 26 0.83 3.45 11.24
C VAL A 26 -0.22 2.36 11.09
N THR A 27 -1.31 2.46 11.84
CA THR A 27 -2.43 1.51 11.73
C THR A 27 -3.31 1.78 10.52
N ALA A 28 -3.98 0.74 10.00
CA ALA A 28 -5.01 0.88 8.96
C ALA A 28 -6.13 1.86 9.34
N LYS A 29 -6.43 2.02 10.63
CA LYS A 29 -7.40 3.01 11.12
C LYS A 29 -6.89 4.44 10.90
N SER A 30 -5.61 4.69 11.17
CA SER A 30 -4.99 6.00 10.97
C SER A 30 -4.93 6.36 9.49
N ILE A 31 -4.52 5.41 8.64
CA ILE A 31 -4.53 5.61 7.17
C ILE A 31 -5.93 5.98 6.69
N ALA A 32 -6.92 5.15 7.02
CA ALA A 32 -8.32 5.35 6.61
C ALA A 32 -8.90 6.71 6.99
N ALA A 33 -8.50 7.25 8.14
CA ALA A 33 -8.93 8.56 8.61
C ALA A 33 -8.33 9.74 7.81
N ASN A 34 -7.23 9.51 7.09
CA ASN A 34 -6.54 10.54 6.30
C ASN A 34 -6.81 10.45 4.80
N ILE A 35 -7.32 9.31 4.31
CA ILE A 35 -7.65 9.10 2.89
C ILE A 35 -9.17 9.04 2.63
N ASP A 36 -10.00 9.34 3.63
CA ASP A 36 -11.48 9.35 3.54
C ASP A 36 -12.12 7.99 3.14
N TYR A 37 -11.49 6.87 3.50
CA TYR A 37 -12.04 5.52 3.27
C TYR A 37 -12.54 4.85 4.56
N HIS A 38 -13.46 3.89 4.41
CA HIS A 38 -13.90 3.09 5.54
C HIS A 38 -12.78 2.16 6.05
N ARG A 39 -12.49 2.22 7.36
CA ARG A 39 -11.38 1.48 8.00
C ARG A 39 -11.33 -0.02 7.71
N GLN A 40 -12.48 -0.70 7.60
CA GLN A 40 -12.50 -2.15 7.32
C GLN A 40 -12.07 -2.44 5.89
N TYR A 41 -12.38 -1.53 4.96
CA TYR A 41 -11.96 -1.66 3.57
C TYR A 41 -10.47 -1.41 3.43
N VAL A 42 -9.94 -0.36 4.08
CA VAL A 42 -8.50 -0.09 4.14
C VAL A 42 -7.75 -1.26 4.77
N ASN A 43 -8.22 -1.81 5.90
CA ASN A 43 -7.57 -2.98 6.48
C ASN A 43 -7.55 -4.20 5.55
N LYS A 44 -8.64 -4.46 4.81
CA LYS A 44 -8.66 -5.52 3.79
C LYS A 44 -7.60 -5.27 2.73
N ARG A 45 -7.44 -4.03 2.28
CA ARG A 45 -6.46 -3.67 1.24
C ARG A 45 -5.01 -3.68 1.73
N MET A 46 -4.75 -3.23 2.96
CA MET A 46 -3.42 -3.35 3.56
C MET A 46 -2.94 -4.80 3.62
N ARG A 47 -3.82 -5.77 3.88
CA ARG A 47 -3.47 -7.20 3.81
C ARG A 47 -3.08 -7.64 2.40
N VAL A 48 -3.79 -7.17 1.38
CA VAL A 48 -3.46 -7.48 -0.02
C VAL A 48 -2.09 -6.89 -0.41
N LEU A 49 -1.81 -5.66 0.03
CA LEU A 49 -0.52 -5.01 -0.24
C LEU A 49 0.63 -5.64 0.58
N GLU A 50 0.34 -6.12 1.79
CA GLU A 50 1.24 -6.93 2.61
C GLU A 50 1.55 -8.28 1.94
N ASP A 51 0.54 -8.98 1.43
CA ASP A 51 0.69 -10.25 0.71
C ASP A 51 1.54 -10.08 -0.57
N ALA A 52 1.44 -8.92 -1.23
CA ALA A 52 2.30 -8.53 -2.36
C ALA A 52 3.72 -8.06 -1.94
N GLY A 53 4.01 -8.02 -0.64
CA GLY A 53 5.33 -7.65 -0.10
C GLY A 53 5.62 -6.15 -0.04
N LEU A 54 4.66 -5.29 -0.39
CA LEU A 54 4.82 -3.82 -0.36
C LEU A 54 4.87 -3.27 1.07
N PHE A 55 4.15 -3.92 1.99
CA PHE A 55 4.10 -3.55 3.40
C PHE A 55 4.46 -4.71 4.30
N SER A 56 5.08 -4.40 5.44
CA SER A 56 5.16 -5.30 6.59
C SER A 56 4.03 -5.00 7.57
N ASN A 57 3.67 -5.98 8.39
CA ASN A 57 2.73 -5.80 9.49
C ASN A 57 3.31 -6.28 10.81
N GLU A 58 3.34 -5.39 11.81
CA GLU A 58 3.65 -5.75 13.19
C GLU A 58 2.46 -5.35 14.07
N GLU A 59 1.71 -6.36 14.55
CA GLU A 59 0.54 -6.18 15.42
C GLU A 59 -0.51 -5.16 14.89
N GLY A 60 -0.71 -5.10 13.57
CA GLY A 60 -1.66 -4.19 12.94
C GLY A 60 -1.11 -2.79 12.61
N ILE A 61 0.19 -2.57 12.85
CA ILE A 61 0.95 -1.41 12.40
C ILE A 61 1.62 -1.77 11.07
N TYR A 62 1.36 -0.97 10.05
CA TYR A 62 1.88 -1.17 8.71
C TYR A 62 2.98 -0.16 8.40
N GLU A 63 4.04 -0.65 7.76
CA GLU A 63 5.18 0.14 7.29
C GLU A 63 5.59 -0.35 5.90
N LEU A 64 6.11 0.54 5.04
CA LEU A 64 6.69 0.12 3.77
C LEU A 64 7.86 -0.84 4.01
N THR A 65 7.93 -1.90 3.21
CA THR A 65 9.16 -2.67 3.08
C THR A 65 10.17 -1.93 2.21
N GLU A 66 11.41 -2.43 2.12
CA GLU A 66 12.36 -1.91 1.13
C GLU A 66 11.80 -2.05 -0.30
N PHE A 67 11.16 -3.18 -0.59
CA PHE A 67 10.50 -3.41 -1.87
C PHE A 67 9.38 -2.38 -2.15
N GLY A 68 8.57 -2.06 -1.15
CA GLY A 68 7.53 -1.02 -1.27
C GLY A 68 8.10 0.37 -1.56
N ARG A 69 9.25 0.72 -0.96
CA ARG A 69 9.95 1.99 -1.20
C ARG A 69 10.52 2.05 -2.63
N GLU A 70 11.17 0.99 -3.08
CA GLU A 70 11.70 0.89 -4.45
C GLU A 70 10.58 0.94 -5.50
N PHE A 71 9.43 0.31 -5.21
CA PHE A 71 8.25 0.41 -6.05
C PHE A 71 7.72 1.85 -6.14
N LEU A 72 7.59 2.57 -5.02
CA LEU A 72 7.20 4.00 -5.04
C LEU A 72 8.21 4.89 -5.76
N ALA A 73 9.50 4.58 -5.67
CA ALA A 73 10.54 5.29 -6.39
C ALA A 73 10.52 5.05 -7.91
N GLY A 74 9.71 4.11 -8.39
CA GLY A 74 9.65 3.71 -9.80
C GLY A 74 10.84 2.84 -10.24
N ASN A 75 11.53 2.21 -9.30
CA ASN A 75 12.66 1.32 -9.57
C ASN A 75 12.24 -0.15 -9.73
N VAL A 76 10.97 -0.46 -9.50
CA VAL A 76 10.34 -1.77 -9.74
C VAL A 76 9.22 -1.58 -10.74
N ASP A 77 9.22 -2.37 -11.81
CA ASP A 77 8.18 -2.30 -12.84
C ASP A 77 6.87 -2.95 -12.34
N GLU A 78 5.73 -2.46 -12.84
CA GLU A 78 4.40 -2.93 -12.40
C GLU A 78 4.17 -4.43 -12.62
N ASP A 79 4.81 -5.01 -13.64
CA ASP A 79 4.78 -6.43 -13.98
C ASP A 79 5.70 -7.31 -13.13
N GLU A 80 6.54 -6.70 -12.29
CA GLU A 80 7.36 -7.40 -11.30
C GLU A 80 6.63 -7.59 -9.95
N LEU A 81 5.47 -6.95 -9.78
CA LEU A 81 4.66 -7.13 -8.57
C LEU A 81 4.07 -8.53 -8.49
N PRO A 82 4.28 -9.26 -7.37
CA PRO A 82 3.59 -10.50 -7.13
C PRO A 82 2.06 -10.28 -7.12
N GLU A 83 1.30 -11.14 -7.80
CA GLU A 83 -0.15 -11.16 -7.62
C GLU A 83 -0.48 -11.82 -6.26
N PRO A 84 -1.19 -11.11 -5.36
CA PRO A 84 -1.55 -11.60 -4.03
C PRO A 84 -2.73 -12.58 -4.02
#